data_AF-A0A2J0KNU1-F1
#
_entry.id   AF-A0A2J0KNU1-F1
#
_cell.length_a   1.000
_cell.length_b   1.000
_cell.length_c   1.000
_cell.angle_alpha   90.00
_cell.angle_beta   90.00
_cell.angle_gamma   90.00
#
_symmetry.space_group_name_H-M   'P 1'
#
loop_
_entity.id
_entity.type
_entity.pdbx_description
1 polymer ?
#
loop_
_entity_poly.entity_id
_entity_poly.type
_entity_poly.pdbx_seq_one_letter_code
_entity_poly.pdbx_strand_id
1 'polypeptide(L)'
;MKPPIGGRIDKVLVAEGQTVKKGDVLALMSSTDRAALLDAAMPQGPSVVNYWADVYKPTPIIAPLDGEVIVKSVQPGQTVIPTDPVVVLSDRLIVQAQVDETDIGRVKEGQKARISLDAYPDIAVNAAVEHIYYES
;
A
#
# COMPACT_ATOMS: atom_id res chain seq x y z
N MET A 1 1.30 4.77 0.89
CA MET A 1 0.13 5.67 1.04
C MET A 1 -0.06 6.01 2.50
N LYS A 2 -0.23 7.30 2.80
CA LYS A 2 -0.44 7.83 4.14
C LYS A 2 -1.90 8.29 4.29
N PRO A 3 -2.52 8.16 5.47
CA PRO A 3 -3.91 8.53 5.63
C PRO A 3 -4.06 10.07 5.70
N PRO A 4 -5.14 10.64 5.14
CA PRO A 4 -5.36 12.09 5.12
C PRO A 4 -5.65 12.68 6.50
N ILE A 5 -6.12 11.85 7.43
CA ILE A 5 -6.45 12.20 8.82
C ILE A 5 -5.97 11.10 9.77
N GLY A 6 -5.72 11.44 11.03
CA GLY A 6 -5.53 10.42 12.07
C GLY A 6 -6.87 9.76 12.40
N GLY A 7 -6.89 8.43 12.56
CA GLY A 7 -8.13 7.71 12.76
C GLY A 7 -7.95 6.22 12.96
N ARG A 8 -9.07 5.51 13.10
CA ARG A 8 -9.10 4.06 13.18
C ARG A 8 -9.45 3.47 11.81
N ILE A 9 -8.76 2.41 11.41
CA ILE A 9 -9.14 1.64 10.22
C ILE A 9 -10.38 0.82 10.56
N ASP A 10 -11.49 1.06 9.87
CA ASP A 10 -12.70 0.24 10.06
C ASP A 10 -12.59 -1.06 9.27
N LYS A 11 -12.14 -0.97 8.02
CA LYS A 11 -12.02 -2.13 7.14
C LYS A 11 -10.93 -1.93 6.10
N VAL A 12 -10.18 -3.00 5.85
CA VAL A 12 -9.25 -3.07 4.72
C VAL A 12 -9.91 -3.92 3.63
N LEU A 13 -9.93 -3.41 2.40
CA LEU A 13 -10.60 -4.05 1.26
C LEU A 13 -9.62 -4.71 0.28
N VAL A 14 -8.31 -4.59 0.53
CA VAL A 14 -7.26 -5.10 -0.35
C VAL A 14 -6.33 -6.10 0.34
N ALA A 15 -5.77 -7.00 -0.46
CA ALA A 15 -4.76 -7.97 -0.06
C ALA A 15 -3.40 -7.64 -0.69
N GLU A 16 -2.32 -8.13 -0.08
CA GLU A 16 -0.98 -8.11 -0.69
C GLU A 16 -0.97 -8.99 -1.96
N GLY A 17 -0.31 -8.51 -3.01
CA GLY A 17 -0.32 -9.11 -4.35
C GLY A 17 -1.55 -8.75 -5.20
N GLN A 18 -2.50 -7.96 -4.68
CA GLN A 18 -3.69 -7.57 -5.45
C GLN A 18 -3.38 -6.39 -6.37
N THR A 19 -3.77 -6.50 -7.64
CA THR A 19 -3.76 -5.36 -8.58
C THR A 19 -4.95 -4.44 -8.31
N VAL A 20 -4.68 -3.14 -8.25
CA VAL A 20 -5.67 -2.07 -8.03
C VAL A 20 -5.53 -0.99 -9.09
N LYS A 21 -6.62 -0.31 -9.40
CA LYS A 21 -6.64 0.84 -10.32
C LYS A 21 -6.73 2.15 -9.57
N LYS A 22 -6.27 3.23 -10.19
CA LYS A 22 -6.43 4.60 -9.70
C LYS A 22 -7.90 4.88 -9.39
N GLY A 23 -8.18 5.28 -8.16
CA GLY A 23 -9.52 5.53 -7.65
C GLY A 23 -10.15 4.36 -6.90
N ASP A 24 -9.57 3.16 -6.94
CA ASP A 24 -10.08 2.02 -6.17
C ASP A 24 -9.96 2.28 -4.66
N VAL A 25 -10.97 1.85 -3.91
CA VAL A 25 -11.00 1.99 -2.45
C VAL A 25 -10.18 0.88 -1.82
N LEU A 26 -9.05 1.24 -1.21
CA LEU A 26 -8.12 0.33 -0.56
C LEU A 26 -8.56 -0.01 0.87
N ALA A 27 -9.01 1.00 1.60
CA ALA A 27 -9.42 0.87 2.99
C ALA A 27 -10.45 1.95 3.35
N LEU A 28 -11.23 1.67 4.38
CA LEU A 28 -12.17 2.60 5.00
C LEU A 28 -11.65 2.96 6.37
N MET A 29 -11.61 4.25 6.65
CA MET A 29 -11.16 4.77 7.95
C MET A 29 -12.17 5.73 8.55
N SER A 30 -12.18 5.80 9.87
CA SER A 30 -13.03 6.69 10.66
C SER A 30 -12.17 7.58 11.55
N SER A 31 -12.53 8.86 11.63
CA SER A 31 -11.90 9.78 12.58
C SER A 31 -12.06 9.27 14.02
N THR A 32 -11.11 9.56 14.88
CA THR A 32 -11.18 9.21 16.32
C THR A 32 -12.44 9.74 17.00
N ASP A 33 -12.91 10.93 16.64
CA ASP A 33 -14.15 11.51 17.18
C ASP A 33 -15.39 10.68 16.82
N ARG A 34 -15.43 10.16 15.59
CA ARG A 34 -16.51 9.29 15.13
C ARG A 34 -16.46 7.94 15.85
N ALA A 35 -15.27 7.36 16.01
CA ALA A 35 -15.11 6.09 16.70
C ALA A 35 -15.63 6.19 18.15
N ALA A 36 -15.32 7.29 18.86
CA ALA A 36 -15.82 7.53 20.20
C ALA A 36 -17.36 7.67 20.27
N LEU A 37 -17.97 8.37 19.30
CA LEU A 37 -19.43 8.52 19.23
C LEU A 37 -20.14 7.20 18.94
N LEU A 38 -19.60 6.36 18.04
CA LEU A 38 -20.14 5.04 17.72
C LEU A 38 -20.04 4.09 18.91
N ASP A 39 -18.91 4.09 19.62
CA ASP A 39 -18.72 3.26 20.80
C ASP A 39 -19.68 3.67 21.93
N ALA A 40 -19.95 4.97 22.10
CA ALA A 40 -20.97 5.48 23.02
C ALA A 40 -22.42 5.16 22.60
N ALA A 41 -22.65 4.96 21.30
CA ALA A 41 -23.96 4.59 20.74
C ALA A 41 -24.25 3.08 20.80
N MET A 42 -23.21 2.22 20.83
CA MET A 42 -23.36 0.76 20.94
C MET A 42 -24.31 0.30 22.07
N PRO A 43 -24.21 0.80 23.32
CA PRO A 43 -25.11 0.39 24.39
C PRO A 43 -26.57 0.86 24.21
N GLN A 44 -26.83 1.82 23.33
CA GLN A 44 -28.19 2.36 23.08
C GLN A 44 -29.00 1.53 22.07
N GLY A 45 -28.41 0.43 21.56
CA GLY A 45 -29.07 -0.50 20.66
C GLY A 45 -28.85 -0.18 19.17
N PRO A 46 -29.28 -1.11 18.28
CA PRO A 46 -28.90 -1.09 16.87
C PRO A 46 -29.45 0.10 16.08
N SER A 47 -30.56 0.70 16.50
CA SER A 47 -31.16 1.87 15.83
C SER A 47 -30.30 3.14 15.95
N VAL A 48 -29.72 3.38 17.13
CA VAL A 48 -28.89 4.57 17.38
C VAL A 48 -27.55 4.42 16.67
N VAL A 49 -26.95 3.24 16.70
CA VAL A 49 -25.72 2.93 15.96
C VAL A 49 -25.91 3.18 14.46
N ASN A 50 -27.02 2.72 13.87
CA ASN A 50 -27.30 2.92 12.45
C ASN A 50 -27.49 4.40 12.11
N TYR A 51 -28.15 5.17 12.97
CA TYR A 51 -28.30 6.62 12.78
C TYR A 51 -26.94 7.33 12.72
N TRP A 52 -26.05 7.08 13.70
CA TRP A 52 -24.72 7.68 13.70
C TRP A 52 -23.82 7.16 12.57
N ALA A 53 -24.01 5.92 12.13
CA ALA A 53 -23.29 5.34 11.00
C ALA A 53 -23.69 5.96 9.64
N ASP A 54 -24.93 6.44 9.49
CA ASP A 54 -25.39 7.11 8.28
C ASP A 54 -25.00 8.60 8.26
N VAL A 55 -25.11 9.26 9.41
CA VAL A 55 -24.74 10.68 9.58
C VAL A 55 -23.24 10.89 9.38
N TYR A 56 -22.41 9.98 9.90
CA TYR A 56 -20.96 10.02 9.69
C TYR A 56 -20.57 8.92 8.71
N LYS A 57 -20.13 9.28 7.50
CA LYS A 57 -19.64 8.34 6.49
C LYS A 57 -18.14 8.06 6.65
N PRO A 58 -17.69 6.81 6.45
CA PRO A 58 -16.28 6.49 6.61
C PRO A 58 -15.51 7.13 5.46
N THR A 59 -14.29 7.57 5.75
CA THR A 59 -13.42 8.19 4.75
C THR A 59 -12.74 7.08 3.94
N PRO A 60 -12.94 7.02 2.61
CA PRO A 60 -12.25 6.05 1.78
C PRO A 60 -10.80 6.46 1.54
N ILE A 61 -9.89 5.50 1.66
CA ILE A 61 -8.50 5.61 1.22
C ILE A 61 -8.46 5.08 -0.21
N ILE A 62 -8.24 5.98 -1.17
CA ILE A 62 -8.22 5.64 -2.61
C ILE A 62 -6.80 5.41 -3.14
N ALA A 63 -6.68 4.56 -4.14
CA ALA A 63 -5.44 4.37 -4.88
C ALA A 63 -5.13 5.60 -5.76
N PRO A 64 -3.91 6.17 -5.69
CA PRO A 64 -3.53 7.34 -6.49
C PRO A 64 -3.10 6.97 -7.92
N LEU A 65 -2.75 5.70 -8.16
CA LEU A 65 -2.18 5.15 -9.39
C LEU A 65 -2.64 3.70 -9.59
N ASP A 66 -2.50 3.22 -10.83
CA ASP A 66 -2.70 1.81 -11.18
C ASP A 66 -1.45 1.02 -10.78
N GLY A 67 -1.60 -0.09 -10.08
CA GLY A 67 -0.45 -0.88 -9.63
C GLY A 67 -0.84 -2.09 -8.78
N GLU A 68 0.16 -2.75 -8.19
CA GLU A 68 0.01 -3.88 -7.31
C GLU A 68 0.28 -3.49 -5.85
N VAL A 69 -0.52 -4.04 -4.93
CA VAL A 69 -0.33 -3.88 -3.49
C VAL A 69 0.86 -4.72 -3.05
N ILE A 70 2.00 -4.08 -2.78
CA ILE A 70 3.20 -4.77 -2.29
C ILE A 70 3.07 -5.06 -0.79
N VAL A 71 2.68 -4.05 -0.02
CA VAL A 71 2.66 -4.14 1.45
C VAL A 71 1.36 -3.56 1.99
N LYS A 72 0.73 -4.31 2.88
CA LYS A 72 -0.42 -3.88 3.67
C LYS A 72 0.02 -3.75 5.14
N SER A 73 0.35 -2.53 5.54
CA SER A 73 0.92 -2.23 6.86
C SER A 73 -0.12 -2.04 7.97
N VAL A 74 -1.41 -2.20 7.69
CA VAL A 74 -2.49 -1.95 8.65
C VAL A 74 -3.49 -3.10 8.77
N GLN A 75 -4.10 -3.19 9.95
CA GLN A 75 -5.18 -4.13 10.24
C GLN A 75 -6.49 -3.41 10.61
N PRO A 76 -7.67 -4.03 10.34
CA PRO A 76 -8.94 -3.51 10.84
C PRO A 76 -8.90 -3.35 12.37
N GLY A 77 -9.39 -2.22 12.86
CA GLY A 77 -9.36 -1.84 14.28
C GLY A 77 -8.10 -1.10 14.72
N GLN A 78 -7.05 -1.05 13.91
CA GLN A 78 -5.81 -0.34 14.23
C GLN A 78 -5.99 1.17 14.11
N THR A 79 -5.45 1.92 15.08
CA THR A 79 -5.34 3.38 15.00
C THR A 79 -4.08 3.75 14.22
N VAL A 80 -4.23 4.61 13.22
CA VAL A 80 -3.16 5.09 12.35
C VAL A 80 -3.09 6.61 12.41
N ILE A 81 -1.87 7.15 12.37
CA ILE A 81 -1.64 8.59 12.22
C ILE A 81 -1.24 8.93 10.77
N PRO A 82 -1.38 10.19 10.32
CA PRO A 82 -1.05 10.62 8.95
C PRO A 82 0.38 10.30 8.50
N THR A 83 1.29 9.96 9.40
CA THR A 83 2.65 9.57 9.06
C THR A 83 2.80 8.10 8.72
N ASP A 84 1.87 7.25 9.16
CA ASP A 84 2.00 5.81 9.03
C ASP A 84 1.63 5.34 7.62
N PRO A 85 2.43 4.46 7.00
CA PRO A 85 2.04 3.83 5.75
C PRO A 85 0.86 2.89 5.99
N VAL A 86 -0.18 3.01 5.16
CA VAL A 86 -1.38 2.14 5.18
C VAL A 86 -1.24 1.04 4.13
N VAL A 87 -0.97 1.45 2.89
CA VAL A 87 -0.79 0.56 1.74
C VAL A 87 0.38 1.07 0.90
N VAL A 88 1.26 0.18 0.46
CA VAL A 88 2.31 0.49 -0.51
C VAL A 88 1.93 -0.12 -1.85
N LEU A 89 1.88 0.72 -2.88
CA LEU A 89 1.58 0.33 -4.25
C LEU A 89 2.84 0.45 -5.09
N SER A 90 3.02 -0.45 -6.04
CA SER A 90 3.97 -0.26 -7.14
C SER A 90 3.33 -0.58 -8.48
N ASP A 91 3.58 0.29 -9.44
CA ASP A 91 3.24 0.09 -10.86
C ASP A 91 4.39 -0.58 -11.64
N ARG A 92 5.58 -0.71 -11.03
CA ARG A 92 6.80 -1.18 -11.69
C ARG A 92 7.55 -2.20 -10.84
N LEU A 93 7.93 -3.31 -11.48
CA LEU A 93 8.87 -4.25 -10.89
C LEU A 93 10.29 -3.71 -11.08
N ILE A 94 10.91 -3.27 -9.99
CA ILE A 94 12.30 -2.83 -9.97
C ILE A 94 13.10 -3.86 -9.17
N VAL A 95 14.19 -4.34 -9.75
CA VAL A 95 15.12 -5.24 -9.07
C VAL A 95 16.41 -4.48 -8.81
N GLN A 96 16.81 -4.43 -7.54
CA GLN A 96 18.09 -3.89 -7.12
C GLN A 96 19.10 -5.03 -7.07
N ALA A 97 20.23 -4.86 -7.74
CA ALA A 97 21.35 -5.79 -7.71
C ALA A 97 22.61 -5.02 -7.33
N GLN A 98 23.38 -5.58 -6.41
CA GLN A 98 24.70 -5.07 -6.06
C GLN A 98 25.72 -5.62 -7.05
N VAL A 99 26.65 -4.76 -7.50
CA VAL A 99 27.71 -5.11 -8.43
C VAL A 99 29.02 -4.64 -7.81
N ASP A 100 30.04 -5.50 -7.87
CA ASP A 100 31.36 -5.18 -7.34
C ASP A 100 31.98 -3.99 -8.09
N GLU A 101 32.75 -3.16 -7.37
CA GLU A 101 33.38 -1.95 -7.92
C GLU A 101 34.33 -2.27 -9.09
N THR A 102 34.95 -3.45 -9.08
CA THR A 102 35.80 -3.91 -10.19
C THR A 102 35.01 -4.19 -11.47
N ASP A 103 33.73 -4.52 -11.35
CA ASP A 103 32.85 -4.89 -12.46
C ASP A 103 31.90 -3.77 -12.88
N ILE A 104 31.67 -2.76 -12.04
CA ILE A 104 30.74 -1.66 -12.35
C ILE A 104 31.10 -0.92 -13.64
N GLY A 105 32.39 -0.85 -13.99
CA GLY A 105 32.85 -0.25 -15.25
C GLY A 105 32.36 -0.96 -16.52
N ARG A 106 31.83 -2.18 -16.40
CA ARG A 106 31.25 -2.96 -17.50
C ARG A 106 29.73 -2.77 -17.65
N VAL A 107 29.07 -2.21 -16.65
CA VAL A 107 27.61 -2.00 -16.62
C VAL A 107 27.26 -0.62 -17.17
N LYS A 108 26.24 -0.52 -18.02
CA LYS A 108 25.78 0.74 -18.60
C LYS A 108 24.26 0.87 -18.49
N GLU A 109 23.77 2.09 -18.37
CA GLU A 109 22.34 2.39 -18.51
C GLU A 109 21.81 1.91 -19.87
N GLY A 110 20.61 1.35 -19.88
CA GLY A 110 19.97 0.73 -21.04
C GLY A 110 20.49 -0.66 -21.40
N GLN A 111 21.49 -1.19 -20.69
CA GLN A 111 21.99 -2.53 -20.93
C GLN A 111 20.92 -3.59 -20.66
N LYS A 112 20.71 -4.50 -21.61
CA LYS A 112 19.75 -5.59 -21.48
C LYS A 112 20.20 -6.57 -20.39
N ALA A 113 19.26 -6.93 -19.52
CA ALA A 113 19.44 -7.90 -18.47
C ALA A 113 18.38 -8.99 -18.56
N ARG A 114 18.67 -10.16 -18.00
CA ARG A 114 17.70 -11.24 -17.81
C ARG A 114 17.62 -11.54 -16.33
N ILE A 115 16.42 -11.47 -15.79
CA ILE A 115 16.13 -11.75 -14.38
C ILE A 115 15.48 -13.13 -14.29
N SER A 116 16.03 -13.98 -13.43
CA SER A 116 15.46 -15.28 -13.08
C SER A 116 15.31 -15.36 -11.57
N LEU A 117 14.24 -16.02 -11.10
CA LEU A 117 13.97 -16.23 -9.69
C LEU A 117 14.19 -17.71 -9.36
N ASP A 118 14.90 -18.02 -8.28
CA ASP A 118 15.13 -19.40 -7.85
C ASP A 118 13.83 -20.16 -7.59
N ALA A 119 12.79 -19.45 -7.12
CA ALA A 119 11.45 -20.00 -6.91
C ALA A 119 10.71 -20.33 -8.22
N TYR A 120 11.11 -19.73 -9.34
CA TYR A 120 10.50 -19.92 -10.66
C TYR A 120 11.58 -20.01 -11.76
N PRO A 121 12.34 -21.12 -11.82
CA PRO A 121 13.49 -21.26 -12.72
C PRO A 121 13.14 -21.15 -14.21
N ASP A 122 11.90 -21.51 -14.58
CA ASP A 122 11.42 -21.50 -15.95
C ASP A 122 10.99 -20.11 -16.42
N ILE A 123 10.91 -19.13 -15.52
CA ILE A 123 10.48 -17.76 -15.83
C ILE A 123 11.71 -16.86 -15.95
N ALA A 124 12.06 -16.52 -17.19
CA ALA A 124 13.07 -15.51 -17.50
C ALA A 124 12.39 -14.20 -17.90
N VAL A 125 12.58 -13.16 -17.09
CA VAL A 125 12.05 -11.82 -17.35
C VAL A 125 13.12 -11.00 -18.05
N ASN A 126 12.80 -10.44 -19.22
CA ASN A 126 13.68 -9.49 -19.90
C ASN A 126 13.60 -8.14 -19.19
N ALA A 127 14.75 -7.54 -18.91
CA ALA A 127 14.87 -6.26 -18.22
C ALA A 127 15.93 -5.39 -18.90
N ALA A 128 16.05 -4.14 -18.45
CA ALA A 128 17.13 -3.24 -18.82
C ALA A 128 17.60 -2.48 -17.57
N VAL A 129 18.88 -2.11 -17.54
CA VAL A 129 19.43 -1.26 -16.48
C VAL A 129 18.84 0.14 -16.62
N GLU A 130 18.02 0.56 -15.68
CA GLU A 130 17.41 1.90 -15.69
C GLU A 130 18.32 2.95 -15.06
N HIS A 131 18.98 2.61 -13.94
CA HIS A 131 19.82 3.56 -13.21
C HIS A 131 20.94 2.85 -12.46
N ILE A 132 22.10 3.52 -12.35
CA ILE A 132 23.26 3.02 -11.60
C ILE A 132 23.51 3.96 -10.42
N TYR A 133 23.39 3.44 -9.19
CA TYR A 133 23.65 4.20 -7.97
C TYR A 133 25.08 4.00 -7.49
N TYR A 134 25.70 5.08 -7.01
CA TYR A 134 26.95 5.03 -6.28
C TYR A 134 26.63 5.11 -4.80
N GLU A 135 26.97 4.06 -4.05
CA GLU A 135 26.92 4.11 -2.58
C GLU A 135 28.26 4.71 -2.11
N SER A 136 28.20 5.82 -1.35
CA SER A 136 29.37 6.55 -0.82
C SER A 136 29.46 6.38 0.68
#